data_AF-A0A4U7DD99-F1
#
_entry.id   AF-A0A4U7DD99-F1
#
_cell.length_a   1.000
_cell.length_b   1.000
_cell.length_c   1.000
_cell.angle_alpha   90.00
_cell.angle_beta   90.00
_cell.angle_gamma   90.00
#
_symmetry.space_group_name_H-M   'P 1'
#
loop_
_entity.id
_entity.type
_entity.pdbx_description
1 polymer ?
#
loop_
_entity_poly.entity_id
_entity_poly.type
_entity_poly.pdbx_seq_one_letter_code
_entity_poly.pdbx_strand_id
1 'polypeptide(L)' 'MAIKPKYIKQLGTVLLERYPDSFNTDFETNKESVTALTTVESKGVRNRIAGYVTQKKAQAANHA' A
#
# COMPACT_ATOMS: atom_id res chain seq x y z
N MET A 1 7.14 16.96 -10.21
CA MET A 1 7.87 16.39 -9.06
C MET A 1 7.84 14.86 -9.16
N ALA A 2 8.98 14.19 -9.29
CA ALA A 2 9.01 12.72 -9.30
C ALA A 2 8.80 12.20 -7.85
N ILE A 3 7.76 11.40 -7.63
CA ILE A 3 7.56 10.74 -6.32
C ILE A 3 8.65 9.69 -6.15
N LYS A 4 9.44 9.82 -5.06
CA LYS A 4 10.58 8.94 -4.77
C LYS A 4 10.12 7.49 -4.61
N PRO A 5 10.53 6.56 -5.49
CA PRO A 5 10.06 5.17 -5.45
C PRO A 5 10.40 4.44 -4.14
N LYS A 6 11.54 4.78 -3.52
CA LYS A 6 12.00 4.16 -2.27
C LYS A 6 11.02 4.36 -1.11
N TYR A 7 10.49 5.57 -0.94
CA TYR A 7 9.55 5.88 0.13
C TYR A 7 8.26 5.05 0.02
N ILE A 8 7.70 4.97 -1.20
CA ILE A 8 6.49 4.19 -1.47
C ILE A 8 6.67 2.72 -1.07
N LYS A 9 7.78 2.11 -1.49
CA LYS A 9 8.07 0.71 -1.19
C LYS A 9 8.31 0.48 0.30
N GLN A 10 9.09 1.35 0.94
CA GLN A 10 9.37 1.22 2.38
C GLN A 10 8.10 1.33 3.22
N LEU A 11 7.28 2.36 2.99
CA LEU A 11 6.04 2.54 3.75
C LEU A 11 5.05 1.42 3.47
N GLY A 12 4.88 1.01 2.21
CA GLY A 12 4.00 -0.11 1.85
C GLY A 12 4.43 -1.44 2.48
N THR A 13 5.73 -1.71 2.57
CA THR A 13 6.24 -2.90 3.27
C THR A 13 5.96 -2.83 4.78
N VAL A 14 6.22 -1.69 5.42
CA VAL A 14 5.93 -1.50 6.86
C VAL A 14 4.44 -1.66 7.17
N LEU A 15 3.57 -1.15 6.30
CA LEU A 15 2.12 -1.31 6.44
C LEU A 15 1.69 -2.78 6.37
N LEU A 16 2.24 -3.54 5.43
CA LEU A 16 1.97 -4.97 5.30
C LEU A 16 2.47 -5.79 6.49
N GLU A 17 3.60 -5.41 7.08
CA GLU A 17 4.17 -6.06 8.27
C GLU A 17 3.37 -5.76 9.54
N ARG A 18 2.95 -4.49 9.72
CA ARG A 18 2.25 -4.06 10.94
C ARG A 18 0.75 -4.35 10.93
N TYR A 19 0.12 -4.32 9.76
CA TYR A 19 -1.33 -4.43 9.60
C TYR A 19 -1.68 -5.43 8.49
N PRO A 20 -1.24 -6.70 8.58
CA PRO A 20 -1.41 -7.67 7.50
C PRO A 20 -2.89 -7.89 7.14
N ASP A 21 -3.79 -7.86 8.13
CA ASP A 21 -5.22 -8.13 7.94
C ASP A 21 -5.99 -6.93 7.38
N SER A 22 -5.41 -5.73 7.41
CA SER A 22 -6.02 -4.52 6.86
C SER A 22 -5.88 -4.42 5.34
N PHE A 23 -5.18 -5.36 4.69
CA PHE A 23 -4.90 -5.30 3.26
C PHE A 23 -5.26 -6.59 2.54
N ASN A 24 -5.81 -6.43 1.33
CA ASN A 24 -6.24 -7.51 0.45
C ASN A 24 -5.82 -7.22 -1.00
N THR A 25 -6.42 -7.92 -1.97
CA THR A 25 -6.11 -7.75 -3.40
C THR A 25 -6.93 -6.66 -4.08
N ASP A 26 -7.81 -5.95 -3.36
CA ASP A 26 -8.62 -4.85 -3.88
C ASP A 26 -7.92 -3.50 -3.65
N PHE A 27 -7.88 -2.67 -4.70
CA PHE A 27 -7.17 -1.39 -4.65
C PHE A 27 -7.91 -0.35 -3.81
N GLU A 28 -9.23 -0.26 -3.93
CA GLU A 28 -10.03 0.76 -3.25
C GLU A 28 -10.02 0.55 -1.74
N THR A 29 -10.21 -0.70 -1.30
CA THR A 29 -10.09 -1.11 0.11
C THR A 29 -8.71 -0.79 0.68
N ASN A 30 -7.64 -1.10 -0.07
CA ASN A 30 -6.28 -0.80 0.38
C ASN A 30 -6.02 0.71 0.45
N LYS A 31 -6.59 1.50 -0.45
CA LYS A 31 -6.46 2.96 -0.44
C LYS A 31 -7.13 3.58 0.79
N GLU A 32 -8.31 3.08 1.18
CA GLU A 32 -8.97 3.47 2.43
C GLU A 32 -8.11 3.11 3.65
N SER A 33 -7.58 1.89 3.67
CA SER A 33 -6.69 1.43 4.74
C SER A 33 -5.42 2.27 4.85
N VAL A 34 -4.78 2.63 3.72
CA VAL A 34 -3.63 3.56 3.75
C VAL A 34 -4.04 4.94 4.28
N THR A 35 -5.26 5.41 3.98
CA THR A 35 -5.76 6.70 4.50
C THR A 35 -5.95 6.64 6.02
N ALA A 36 -6.50 5.54 6.53
CA ALA A 36 -6.74 5.37 7.96
C ALA A 36 -5.45 5.16 8.77
N LEU A 37 -4.47 4.47 8.17
CA LEU A 37 -3.24 4.04 8.86
C LEU A 37 -2.05 4.99 8.67
N THR A 38 -2.18 6.03 7.84
CA THR A 38 -1.08 6.96 7.56
C THR A 38 -1.54 8.41 7.48
N THR A 39 -0.63 9.34 7.75
CA THR A 39 -0.85 10.79 7.59
C THR A 39 -0.47 11.29 6.20
N VAL A 40 -0.48 10.43 5.18
CA VAL A 40 -0.08 10.80 3.81
C VAL A 40 -1.16 11.69 3.15
N GLU A 41 -0.90 12.99 3.15
CA GLU A 41 -1.83 13.99 2.59
C GLU A 41 -1.91 13.93 1.05
N SER A 42 -0.78 13.63 0.40
CA SER A 42 -0.73 13.62 -1.06
C SER A 42 -1.49 12.43 -1.66
N LYS A 43 -2.58 12.71 -2.38
CA LYS A 43 -3.37 11.72 -3.15
C LYS A 43 -2.51 10.84 -4.03
N GLY A 44 -1.54 11.43 -4.75
CA GLY A 44 -0.68 10.67 -5.67
C GLY A 44 0.26 9.70 -4.95
N VAL A 45 0.79 10.10 -3.79
CA VAL A 45 1.64 9.25 -2.95
C VAL A 45 0.82 8.12 -2.34
N ARG A 46 -0.35 8.43 -1.78
CA ARG A 46 -1.29 7.45 -1.22
C ARG A 46 -1.68 6.38 -2.24
N ASN A 47 -2.07 6.79 -3.45
CA ASN A 47 -2.46 5.86 -4.50
C ASN A 47 -1.30 4.94 -4.92
N ARG A 48 -0.06 5.46 -4.94
CA ARG A 48 1.11 4.64 -5.25
C ARG A 48 1.43 3.63 -4.15
N ILE A 49 1.22 4.00 -2.88
CA ILE A 49 1.36 3.07 -1.74
C ILE A 49 0.31 1.97 -1.83
N ALA A 50 -0.96 2.34 -1.99
CA ALA A 50 -2.06 1.38 -2.14
C ALA A 50 -1.81 0.41 -3.31
N GLY A 51 -1.37 0.93 -4.46
CA GLY A 51 -1.02 0.09 -5.62
C GLY A 51 0.13 -0.88 -5.35
N TYR A 52 1.18 -0.44 -4.65
CA TYR A 52 2.28 -1.33 -4.25
C TYR A 52 1.80 -2.43 -3.29
N VAL A 53 0.95 -2.09 -2.32
CA VAL A 53 0.37 -3.04 -1.37
C VAL A 53 -0.52 -4.07 -2.09
N THR A 54 -1.40 -3.63 -2.98
CA THR A 54 -2.23 -4.51 -3.81
C THR A 54 -1.38 -5.47 -4.64
N GLN A 55 -0.32 -4.97 -5.28
CA GLN A 55 0.60 -5.81 -6.05
C GLN A 55 1.24 -6.90 -5.17
N LYS A 56 1.65 -6.56 -3.95
CA LYS A 56 2.25 -7.53 -3.02
C LYS A 56 1.25 -8.59 -2.53
N LYS A 57 0.01 -8.20 -2.23
CA LYS A 57 -1.05 -9.14 -1.84
C LYS A 57 -1.43 -10.08 -3.00
N ALA A 58 -1.53 -9.55 -4.22
CA ALA A 58 -1.78 -10.37 -5.40
C ALA A 58 -0.64 -11.36 -5.68
N GLN A 59 0.63 -10.93 -5.52
CA GLN A 59 1.78 -11.83 -5.61
C GLN A 59 1.69 -12.95 -4.56
N ALA A 60 1.44 -12.62 -3.29
CA ALA A 60 1.32 -13.62 -2.23
C ALA A 60 0.19 -14.63 -2.51
N ALA A 61 -0.97 -14.17 -3.00
CA ALA A 61 -2.09 -15.05 -3.36
C ALA A 61 -1.78 -16.00 -4.52
N ASN A 62 -0.95 -15.59 -5.49
CA ASN A 62 -0.56 -16.44 -6.62
C ASN A 62 0.49 -17.50 -6.27
N HIS A 63 1.16 -17.38 -5.11
CA HIS A 63 2.22 -18.28 -4.66
C HIS A 63 1.77 -19.19 -3.51
N ALA A 64 0.50 -19.09 -3.11
CA ALA A 64 -0.15 -19.92 -2.11
C ALA A 64 -1.03 -20.97 -2.81
#